data_AF-A0AAW3D430-F1
#
_entry.id   AF-A0AAW3D430-F1
#
_cell.length_a   1.000
_cell.length_b   1.000
_cell.length_c   1.000
_cell.angle_alpha   90.00
_cell.angle_beta   90.00
_cell.angle_gamma   90.00
#
_symmetry.space_group_name_H-M   'P 1'
#
loop_
_entity.id
_entity.type
_entity.pdbx_description
1 polymer ?
#
loop_
_entity_poly.entity_id
_entity_poly.type
_entity_poly.pdbx_seq_one_letter_code
_entity_poly.pdbx_strand_id
1 'polypeptide(L)'
;MPTADKELFTYKYVNGHPGNPKYGKQTVIATGQLSEIKHGYPLLISEMTILTALRTAAATILATDYLARKDSKTMALIGTGAQSEFQTLAHKLIRPIQTVRYFDTDPQAMKKYANNMKDVDLEFIACDSAKEACEGARVLILLLYVLLVSFTQLLLKMTGSKKVFISVA
;
A
#
# COMPACT_ATOMS: atom_id res chain seq x y z
N MET A 1 15.74 1.81 -10.68
CA MET A 1 16.06 2.19 -9.28
C MET A 1 17.25 1.35 -8.82
N PRO A 2 18.49 1.83 -8.97
CA PRO A 2 19.69 1.14 -8.49
C PRO A 2 20.03 1.50 -7.03
N THR A 3 20.73 0.60 -6.32
CA THR A 3 21.37 0.84 -5.01
C THR A 3 22.51 -0.16 -4.79
N ALA A 4 23.46 0.17 -3.90
CA ALA A 4 24.60 -0.68 -3.59
C ALA A 4 25.15 -0.44 -2.19
N ASP A 5 25.85 -1.43 -1.64
CA ASP A 5 26.73 -1.29 -0.48
C ASP A 5 28.19 -1.65 -0.87
N LYS A 6 29.01 -2.19 0.04
CA LYS A 6 30.39 -2.59 -0.25
C LYS A 6 30.51 -3.96 -0.93
N GLU A 7 29.46 -4.78 -0.85
CA GLU A 7 29.47 -6.19 -1.27
C GLU A 7 28.50 -6.46 -2.42
N LEU A 8 27.33 -5.81 -2.40
CA LEU A 8 26.22 -6.11 -3.30
C LEU A 8 25.74 -4.86 -4.05
N PHE A 9 25.39 -5.06 -5.32
CA PHE A 9 24.68 -4.10 -6.16
C PHE A 9 23.33 -4.68 -6.58
N THR A 10 22.28 -3.87 -6.55
CA THR A 10 20.98 -4.27 -7.10
C THR A 10 20.32 -3.14 -7.86
N TYR A 11 19.52 -3.50 -8.86
CA TYR A 11 18.60 -2.55 -9.48
C TYR A 11 17.24 -3.19 -9.71
N LYS A 12 16.22 -2.33 -9.70
CA LYS A 12 14.87 -2.66 -10.14
C LYS A 12 14.48 -1.79 -11.33
N TYR A 13 14.08 -2.43 -12.42
CA TYR A 13 13.22 -1.83 -13.44
C TYR A 13 11.78 -1.87 -12.94
N VAL A 14 11.06 -0.75 -13.05
CA VAL A 14 9.65 -0.68 -12.65
C VAL A 14 8.92 0.36 -13.48
N ASN A 15 7.69 0.07 -13.89
CA ASN A 15 6.81 1.04 -14.52
C ASN A 15 5.65 1.45 -13.60
N GLY A 16 4.97 2.55 -13.95
CA GLY A 16 3.70 2.95 -13.33
C GLY A 16 2.76 3.53 -14.37
N HIS A 17 1.81 2.71 -14.86
CA HIS A 17 0.87 3.08 -15.92
C HIS A 17 -0.58 2.82 -15.48
N PRO A 18 -1.31 3.80 -14.92
CA PRO A 18 -2.66 3.61 -14.38
C PRO A 18 -3.69 3.21 -15.41
N GLY A 19 -3.45 3.51 -16.69
CA GLY A 19 -4.33 3.12 -17.78
C GLY A 19 -4.26 1.64 -18.11
N ASN A 20 -3.22 0.92 -17.66
CA ASN A 20 -2.99 -0.47 -18.02
C ASN A 20 -4.15 -1.44 -17.71
N PRO A 21 -4.88 -1.31 -16.58
CA PRO A 21 -6.03 -2.18 -16.31
C PRO A 21 -7.12 -2.12 -17.38
N LYS A 22 -7.28 -0.99 -18.09
CA LYS A 22 -8.21 -0.87 -19.23
C LYS A 22 -7.87 -1.80 -20.40
N TYR A 23 -6.62 -2.26 -20.44
CA TYR A 23 -6.09 -3.17 -21.45
C TYR A 23 -5.75 -4.56 -20.87
N GLY A 24 -6.26 -4.90 -19.68
CA GLY A 24 -5.97 -6.17 -19.01
C GLY A 24 -4.52 -6.32 -18.53
N LYS A 25 -3.78 -5.21 -18.38
CA LYS A 25 -2.38 -5.20 -17.92
C LYS A 25 -2.29 -4.64 -16.50
N GLN A 26 -1.25 -5.02 -15.75
CA GLN A 26 -1.03 -4.48 -14.40
C GLN A 26 -0.48 -3.05 -14.47
N THR A 27 -0.88 -2.21 -13.52
CA THR A 27 -0.39 -0.82 -13.39
C THR A 27 1.10 -0.76 -13.14
N VAL A 28 1.61 -1.66 -12.31
CA VAL A 28 3.03 -1.78 -11.95
C VAL A 28 3.50 -3.17 -12.35
N ILE A 29 4.53 -3.22 -13.17
CA ILE A 29 5.34 -4.42 -13.43
C ILE A 29 6.78 -4.06 -13.07
N ALA A 30 7.49 -5.01 -12.49
CA ALA A 30 8.90 -4.83 -12.17
C ALA A 30 9.71 -6.11 -12.38
N THR A 31 10.98 -5.91 -12.74
CA THR A 31 12.01 -6.94 -12.76
C THR A 31 13.29 -6.34 -12.20
N GLY A 32 14.25 -7.17 -11.82
CA GLY A 32 15.53 -6.66 -11.35
C GLY A 32 16.58 -7.72 -11.21
N GLN A 33 17.74 -7.26 -10.73
CA GLN A 33 18.93 -8.07 -10.58
C GLN A 33 19.63 -7.77 -9.26
N LEU A 34 20.23 -8.79 -8.67
CA LEU A 34 21.24 -8.68 -7.61
C LEU A 34 22.58 -9.17 -8.17
N SER A 35 23.65 -8.44 -7.89
CA SER A 35 25.01 -8.74 -8.32
C SER A 35 26.00 -8.58 -7.17
N GLU A 36 27.09 -9.34 -7.19
CA GLU A 36 28.25 -9.03 -6.34
C GLU A 36 29.05 -7.87 -6.93
N ILE A 37 29.61 -7.01 -6.07
CA ILE A 37 30.45 -5.89 -6.50
C ILE A 37 31.84 -6.36 -6.90
N LYS A 38 32.39 -7.36 -6.20
CA LYS A 38 33.78 -7.79 -6.34
C LYS A 38 34.20 -8.04 -7.79
N HIS A 39 33.34 -8.67 -8.59
CA HIS A 39 33.58 -8.90 -10.02
C HIS A 39 32.40 -8.44 -10.91
N GLY A 40 31.36 -7.84 -10.34
CA GLY A 40 30.15 -7.45 -11.07
C GLY A 40 29.24 -8.62 -11.47
N TYR A 41 29.48 -9.84 -10.97
CA TYR A 41 28.78 -11.03 -11.43
C TYR A 41 27.30 -11.04 -10.98
N PRO A 42 26.33 -11.34 -11.89
CA PRO A 42 24.92 -11.42 -11.53
C PRO A 42 24.64 -12.67 -10.70
N LEU A 43 24.09 -12.46 -9.51
CA LEU A 43 23.72 -13.51 -8.56
C LEU A 43 22.26 -13.96 -8.73
N LEU A 44 21.36 -13.03 -9.05
CA LEU A 44 19.93 -13.30 -9.22
C LEU A 44 19.33 -12.34 -10.24
N ILE A 45 18.48 -12.86 -11.12
CA ILE A 45 17.53 -12.08 -11.92
C ILE A 45 16.13 -12.54 -11.50
N SER A 46 15.23 -11.61 -11.19
CA SER A 46 13.92 -11.96 -10.64
C SER A 46 12.78 -11.05 -11.12
N GLU A 47 11.58 -11.63 -11.13
CA GLU A 47 10.31 -10.93 -11.12
C GLU A 47 10.24 -10.07 -9.84
N MET A 48 9.84 -8.81 -9.95
CA MET A 48 9.80 -7.89 -8.81
C MET A 48 8.47 -7.17 -8.64
N THR A 49 7.41 -7.56 -9.34
CA THR A 49 6.06 -7.00 -9.21
C THR A 49 5.46 -7.38 -7.87
N ILE A 50 5.47 -8.67 -7.52
CA ILE A 50 4.99 -9.13 -6.20
C ILE A 50 5.94 -8.63 -5.11
N LEU A 51 7.26 -8.71 -5.34
CA LEU A 51 8.25 -8.18 -4.40
C LEU A 51 8.04 -6.67 -4.15
N THR A 52 7.65 -5.91 -5.18
CA THR A 52 7.32 -4.50 -5.04
C THR A 52 6.13 -4.30 -4.11
N ALA A 53 5.09 -5.12 -4.20
CA ALA A 53 3.94 -5.03 -3.30
C ALA A 53 4.33 -5.37 -1.85
N LEU A 54 5.07 -6.46 -1.65
CA LEU A 54 5.54 -6.89 -0.34
C LEU A 54 6.44 -5.84 0.33
N ARG A 55 7.47 -5.37 -0.38
CA ARG A 55 8.42 -4.39 0.17
C ARG A 55 7.77 -3.02 0.41
N THR A 56 6.78 -2.64 -0.40
CA THR A 56 6.01 -1.40 -0.17
C THR A 56 5.21 -1.53 1.14
N ALA A 57 4.47 -2.63 1.33
CA ALA A 57 3.74 -2.88 2.56
C ALA A 57 4.68 -2.96 3.78
N ALA A 58 5.82 -3.66 3.66
CA ALA A 58 6.83 -3.76 4.71
C ALA A 58 7.38 -2.39 5.14
N ALA A 59 7.74 -1.54 4.16
CA ALA A 59 8.20 -0.18 4.45
C ALA A 59 7.10 0.66 5.11
N THR A 60 5.85 0.53 4.67
CA THR A 60 4.72 1.22 5.28
C THR A 60 4.52 0.79 6.73
N ILE A 61 4.47 -0.51 7.02
CA ILE A 61 4.25 -0.97 8.40
C ILE A 61 5.42 -0.63 9.32
N LEU A 62 6.65 -0.54 8.81
CA LEU A 62 7.77 -0.02 9.59
C LEU A 62 7.50 1.42 10.03
N ALA A 63 7.10 2.30 9.09
CA ALA A 63 6.73 3.68 9.42
C ALA A 63 5.52 3.74 10.37
N THR A 64 4.48 2.95 10.10
CA THR A 64 3.32 2.81 10.99
C THR A 64 3.76 2.39 12.39
N ASP A 65 4.74 1.50 12.51
CA ASP A 65 5.15 0.99 13.82
C ASP A 65 5.69 2.11 14.72
N TYR A 66 6.50 3.00 14.16
CA TYR A 66 7.07 4.13 14.89
C TYR A 66 6.08 5.30 15.09
N LEU A 67 5.16 5.52 14.14
CA LEU A 67 4.42 6.78 14.06
C LEU A 67 2.93 6.64 14.44
N ALA A 68 2.32 5.48 14.25
CA ALA A 68 0.91 5.25 14.56
C ALA A 68 0.71 4.80 16.00
N ARG A 69 -0.44 5.17 16.57
CA ARG A 69 -0.83 4.69 17.92
C ARG A 69 -0.86 3.16 17.95
N LYS A 70 -0.32 2.59 19.02
CA LYS A 70 -0.24 1.12 19.22
C LYS A 70 -1.63 0.48 19.39
N ASP A 71 -2.61 1.24 19.88
CA ASP A 71 -4.00 0.80 20.13
C ASP A 71 -4.95 1.06 18.95
N SER A 72 -4.42 1.31 17.75
CA SER A 72 -5.25 1.55 16.56
C SER A 72 -6.02 0.28 16.19
N LYS A 73 -7.35 0.34 16.23
CA LYS A 73 -8.27 -0.76 15.88
C LYS A 73 -8.96 -0.60 14.53
N THR A 74 -9.04 0.63 14.02
CA THR A 74 -9.74 0.95 12.76
C THR A 74 -8.75 1.58 11.79
N MET A 75 -8.65 0.97 10.61
CA MET A 75 -7.87 1.47 9.48
C MET A 75 -8.80 1.90 8.36
N ALA A 76 -8.44 2.98 7.69
CA ALA A 76 -9.06 3.44 6.45
C ALA A 76 -8.12 3.18 5.28
N LEU A 77 -8.65 2.63 4.19
CA LEU A 77 -7.91 2.26 3.00
C LEU A 77 -8.55 2.91 1.77
N ILE A 78 -7.87 3.89 1.18
CA ILE A 78 -8.35 4.61 0.00
C ILE A 78 -7.56 4.14 -1.21
N GLY A 79 -8.25 3.52 -2.16
CA GLY A 79 -7.65 2.79 -3.28
C GLY A 79 -7.54 1.29 -2.95
N THR A 80 -8.26 0.47 -3.72
CA THR A 80 -8.36 -0.99 -3.56
C THR A 80 -7.72 -1.76 -4.72
N GLY A 81 -6.73 -1.13 -5.36
CA GLY A 81 -5.93 -1.69 -6.46
C GLY A 81 -4.96 -2.80 -6.04
N ALA A 82 -3.83 -2.95 -6.74
CA ALA A 82 -2.92 -4.09 -6.54
C ALA A 82 -2.16 -4.11 -5.19
N GLN A 83 -2.14 -3.00 -4.44
CA GLN A 83 -1.41 -2.87 -3.19
C GLN A 83 -2.28 -3.09 -1.93
N SER A 84 -3.61 -3.10 -2.07
CA SER A 84 -4.53 -3.01 -0.92
C SER A 84 -4.51 -4.23 -0.02
N GLU A 85 -4.50 -5.43 -0.58
CA GLU A 85 -4.44 -6.68 0.18
C GLU A 85 -3.15 -6.75 0.99
N PHE A 86 -2.01 -6.43 0.39
CA PHE A 86 -0.71 -6.44 1.05
C PHE A 86 -0.65 -5.46 2.22
N GLN A 87 -1.14 -4.24 2.04
CA GLN A 87 -1.20 -3.23 3.10
C GLN A 87 -2.11 -3.68 4.24
N THR A 88 -3.28 -4.26 3.92
CA THR A 88 -4.24 -4.76 4.91
C THR A 88 -3.63 -5.85 5.79
N LEU A 89 -3.08 -6.89 5.14
CA LEU A 89 -2.49 -8.02 5.84
C LEU A 89 -1.28 -7.58 6.66
N ALA A 90 -0.41 -6.74 6.11
CA ALA A 90 0.76 -6.24 6.83
C ALA A 90 0.36 -5.43 8.09
N HIS A 91 -0.65 -4.55 8.00
CA HIS A 91 -1.09 -3.76 9.16
C HIS A 91 -1.73 -4.61 10.24
N LYS A 92 -2.46 -5.68 9.88
CA LYS A 92 -3.01 -6.65 10.84
C LYS A 92 -1.91 -7.33 11.66
N LEU A 93 -0.71 -7.51 11.12
CA LEU A 93 0.40 -8.14 11.85
C LEU A 93 0.99 -7.26 12.95
N ILE A 94 0.93 -5.94 12.80
CA ILE A 94 1.64 -5.00 13.69
C ILE A 94 0.72 -4.17 14.59
N ARG A 95 -0.60 -4.23 14.37
CA ARG A 95 -1.61 -3.47 15.11
C ARG A 95 -2.84 -4.34 15.37
N PRO A 96 -3.59 -4.09 16.46
CA PRO A 96 -4.82 -4.81 16.75
C PRO A 96 -5.98 -4.30 15.87
N ILE A 97 -5.76 -4.25 14.55
CA ILE A 97 -6.79 -3.87 13.58
C ILE A 97 -7.93 -4.88 13.68
N GLN A 98 -9.15 -4.36 13.78
CA GLN A 98 -10.40 -5.12 13.83
C GLN A 98 -11.29 -4.75 12.65
N THR A 99 -11.27 -3.47 12.24
CA THR A 99 -12.13 -2.96 11.16
C THR A 99 -11.28 -2.26 10.09
N VAL A 100 -11.56 -2.57 8.83
CA VAL A 100 -11.02 -1.88 7.65
C VAL A 100 -12.16 -1.23 6.88
N ARG A 101 -12.17 0.11 6.87
CA ARG A 101 -13.09 0.91 6.07
C ARG A 101 -12.40 1.22 4.75
N TYR A 102 -13.03 0.92 3.61
CA TYR A 102 -12.36 1.06 2.32
C TYR A 102 -13.23 1.73 1.26
N PHE A 103 -12.56 2.44 0.35
CA PHE A 103 -13.20 3.13 -0.77
C PHE A 103 -12.29 3.12 -2.00
N ASP A 104 -12.89 2.99 -3.18
CA ASP A 104 -12.27 3.23 -4.46
C ASP A 104 -13.29 3.89 -5.40
N THR A 105 -12.81 4.67 -6.36
CA THR A 105 -13.63 5.19 -7.45
C THR A 105 -14.11 4.10 -8.42
N ASP A 106 -13.43 2.95 -8.45
CA ASP A 106 -13.81 1.78 -9.23
C ASP A 106 -14.51 0.72 -8.34
N PRO A 107 -15.84 0.53 -8.49
CA PRO A 107 -16.58 -0.49 -7.75
C PRO A 107 -16.07 -1.93 -8.00
N GLN A 108 -15.47 -2.21 -9.16
CA GLN A 108 -14.91 -3.53 -9.45
C GLN A 108 -13.64 -3.79 -8.63
N ALA A 109 -12.82 -2.77 -8.41
CA ALA A 109 -11.66 -2.85 -7.52
C ALA A 109 -12.11 -3.15 -6.08
N MET A 110 -13.15 -2.46 -5.61
CA MET A 110 -13.74 -2.70 -4.28
C MET A 110 -14.28 -4.13 -4.14
N LYS A 111 -14.97 -4.63 -5.16
CA LYS A 111 -15.50 -6.01 -5.19
C LYS A 111 -14.37 -7.05 -5.19
N LYS A 112 -13.33 -6.85 -6.00
CA LYS A 112 -12.13 -7.71 -6.01
C LYS A 112 -11.49 -7.77 -4.63
N TYR A 113 -11.28 -6.61 -4.00
CA TYR A 113 -10.68 -6.52 -2.68
C TYR A 113 -11.51 -7.24 -1.62
N ALA A 114 -12.83 -6.99 -1.58
CA ALA A 114 -13.74 -7.68 -0.66
C ALA A 114 -13.69 -9.21 -0.83
N ASN A 115 -13.70 -9.68 -2.08
CA ASN A 115 -13.62 -11.11 -2.38
C ASN A 115 -12.29 -11.74 -1.92
N ASN A 116 -11.16 -11.05 -2.14
CA ASN A 116 -9.85 -11.53 -1.74
C ASN A 116 -9.68 -11.56 -0.21
N MET A 117 -10.36 -10.66 0.50
CA MET A 117 -10.24 -10.51 1.96
C MET A 117 -11.32 -11.25 2.76
N LYS A 118 -12.26 -11.92 2.12
CA LYS A 118 -13.43 -12.56 2.77
C LYS A 118 -13.07 -13.54 3.91
N ASP A 119 -11.93 -14.21 3.79
CA ASP A 119 -11.47 -15.24 4.76
C ASP A 119 -10.48 -14.65 5.79
N VAL A 120 -10.21 -13.35 5.70
CA VAL A 120 -9.38 -12.63 6.68
C VAL A 120 -10.27 -12.24 7.84
N ASP A 121 -9.92 -12.70 9.04
CA ASP A 121 -10.63 -12.36 10.29
C ASP A 121 -10.45 -10.86 10.64
N LEU A 122 -11.28 -10.03 10.01
CA LEU A 122 -11.43 -8.58 10.13
C LEU A 122 -12.83 -8.19 9.64
N GLU A 123 -13.38 -7.12 10.20
CA GLU A 123 -14.59 -6.48 9.67
C GLU A 123 -14.22 -5.56 8.50
N PHE A 124 -14.85 -5.76 7.35
CA PHE A 124 -14.65 -4.94 6.15
C PHE A 124 -15.89 -4.10 5.86
N ILE A 125 -15.73 -2.78 5.82
CA ILE A 125 -16.81 -1.84 5.56
C ILE A 125 -16.52 -1.11 4.23
N ALA A 126 -17.30 -1.42 3.21
CA ALA A 126 -17.33 -0.64 1.97
C ALA A 126 -17.98 0.71 2.27
N CYS A 127 -17.31 1.80 1.90
CA CYS A 127 -17.83 3.16 2.04
C CYS A 127 -18.16 3.76 0.68
N ASP A 128 -19.03 4.76 0.64
CA ASP A 128 -19.46 5.46 -0.58
C ASP A 128 -18.55 6.64 -0.95
N SER A 129 -17.63 7.01 -0.04
CA SER A 129 -16.65 8.06 -0.30
C SER A 129 -15.37 7.87 0.51
N ALA A 130 -14.28 8.49 0.03
CA ALA A 130 -13.04 8.54 0.80
C ALA A 130 -13.25 9.22 2.17
N LYS A 131 -14.14 10.22 2.24
CA LYS A 131 -14.51 10.89 3.50
C LYS A 131 -15.02 9.89 4.52
N GLU A 132 -16.05 9.15 4.15
CA GLU A 132 -16.72 8.19 5.01
C GLU A 132 -15.77 7.06 5.44
N ALA A 133 -14.89 6.61 4.54
CA ALA A 133 -13.88 5.62 4.89
C ALA A 133 -12.94 6.11 5.99
N CYS A 134 -12.60 7.41 6.01
CA CYS A 134 -11.71 8.01 6.99
C CYS A 134 -12.35 8.23 8.37
N GLU A 135 -13.68 8.19 8.47
CA GLU A 135 -14.39 8.47 9.72
C GLU A 135 -14.09 7.40 10.77
N GLY A 136 -13.59 7.84 11.94
CA GLY A 136 -13.23 6.96 13.06
C GLY A 136 -11.90 6.20 12.90
N ALA A 137 -11.29 6.21 11.71
CA ALA A 137 -10.01 5.54 11.48
C ALA A 137 -8.84 6.26 12.15
N ARG A 138 -7.86 5.47 12.64
CA ARG A 138 -6.63 5.96 13.29
C ARG A 138 -5.38 5.74 12.46
N VAL A 139 -5.50 4.93 11.43
CA VAL A 139 -4.49 4.68 10.39
C VAL A 139 -5.18 4.91 9.05
N LEU A 140 -4.58 5.75 8.20
CA LEU A 140 -5.04 6.08 6.87
C LEU A 140 -4.00 5.63 5.86
N ILE A 141 -4.37 4.72 4.98
CA ILE A 141 -3.53 4.24 3.88
C ILE A 141 -4.12 4.74 2.58
N LEU A 142 -3.33 5.53 1.84
CA LEU A 142 -3.70 6.13 0.56
C LEU A 142 -2.88 5.47 -0.55
N LEU A 143 -3.56 4.74 -1.42
CA LEU A 143 -3.02 4.01 -2.57
C LEU A 143 -3.50 4.65 -3.87
N LEU A 144 -3.45 5.98 -3.92
CA LEU A 144 -3.96 6.78 -5.03
C LEU A 144 -2.81 7.13 -5.97
N TYR A 145 -3.05 6.97 -7.28
CA TYR A 145 -2.09 7.39 -8.29
C TYR A 145 -2.00 8.92 -8.43
N VAL A 146 -3.09 9.62 -8.13
CA VAL A 146 -3.12 11.09 -8.21
C VAL A 146 -2.58 11.65 -6.89
N LEU A 147 -1.29 12.03 -6.89
CA LEU A 147 -0.69 12.92 -5.90
C LEU A 147 -1.26 14.34 -6.05
N LEU A 148 -2.56 14.49 -5.81
CA LEU A 148 -3.07 15.81 -5.45
C LEU A 148 -2.67 16.01 -3.99
N VAL A 149 -1.61 16.77 -3.78
CA VAL A 149 -1.24 17.35 -2.47
C VAL A 149 -2.48 17.93 -1.78
N SER A 150 -3.41 18.46 -2.57
CA SER A 150 -4.74 18.94 -2.19
C SER A 150 -5.60 17.88 -1.48
N PHE A 151 -5.54 16.61 -1.91
CA PHE A 151 -6.36 15.52 -1.36
C PHE A 151 -5.82 15.07 0.01
N THR A 152 -4.50 14.97 0.18
CA THR A 152 -3.89 14.66 1.49
C THR A 152 -4.13 15.78 2.50
N GLN A 153 -4.06 17.05 2.09
CA GLN A 153 -4.41 18.19 2.94
C GLN A 153 -5.90 18.24 3.29
N LEU A 154 -6.78 17.83 2.36
CA LEU A 154 -8.22 17.72 2.61
C LEU A 154 -8.48 16.64 3.67
N LEU A 155 -7.84 15.48 3.55
CA LEU A 155 -7.96 14.38 4.53
C LEU A 155 -7.46 14.77 5.91
N LEU A 156 -6.33 15.50 6.00
CA LEU A 156 -5.84 16.06 7.27
C LEU A 156 -6.84 17.02 7.93
N LYS A 157 -7.55 17.84 7.14
CA LYS A 157 -8.63 18.69 7.66
C LYS A 157 -9.84 17.88 8.13
N MET A 158 -10.09 16.72 7.51
CA MET A 158 -11.26 15.89 7.78
C MET A 158 -11.11 14.98 9.00
N THR A 159 -9.87 14.60 9.38
CA THR A 159 -9.64 13.80 10.59
C THR A 159 -9.78 14.57 11.90
N GLY A 160 -9.89 15.91 11.84
CA GLY A 160 -9.83 16.80 13.01
C GLY A 160 -8.50 16.69 13.77
N SER A 161 -8.32 17.44 14.86
CA SER A 161 -7.08 17.52 15.66
C SER A 161 -6.66 16.21 16.38
N LYS A 162 -7.14 15.05 15.94
CA LYS A 162 -6.79 13.73 16.49
C LYS A 162 -5.49 13.25 15.83
N LYS A 163 -4.57 12.68 16.60
CA LYS A 163 -3.36 12.02 16.10
C LYS A 163 -3.77 10.83 15.20
N VAL A 164 -3.67 11.01 13.88
CA VAL A 164 -3.93 9.99 12.86
C VAL A 164 -2.65 9.81 12.05
N PHE A 165 -2.26 8.56 11.81
CA PHE A 165 -1.13 8.25 10.93
C PHE A 165 -1.62 8.15 9.49
N ILE A 166 -0.93 8.82 8.57
CA ILE A 166 -1.23 8.80 7.13
C ILE A 166 -0.02 8.24 6.39
N SER A 167 -0.22 7.17 5.62
CA SER A 167 0.76 6.67 4.66
C SER A 167 0.26 6.86 3.24
N VAL A 168 1.13 7.35 2.37
CA VAL A 168 0.94 7.35 0.91
C VAL A 168 1.91 6.31 0.37
N ALA A 169 1.40 5.30 -0.34
CA ALA A 169 2.18 4.15 -0.80
C ALA A 169 1.91 3.83 -2.27
#